data_AF-A0A2X0IG01-F1
#
_entry.id   AF-A0A2X0IG01-F1
#
_cell.length_a   1.000
_cell.length_b   1.000
_cell.length_c   1.000
_cell.angle_alpha   90.00
_cell.angle_beta   90.00
_cell.angle_gamma   90.00
#
_symmetry.space_group_name_H-M   'P 1'
#
loop_
_entity.id
_entity.type
_entity.pdbx_description
1 polymer ?
#
loop_
_entity_poly.entity_id
_entity_poly.type
_entity_poly.pdbx_seq_one_letter_code
_entity_poly.pdbx_strand_id
1 'polypeptide(L)'
;MPERDRVGIVLVCRSRALAQATLDECIGLLPGADPAPVAAVGSTPTGVVAAARAVDQGVGVAVLCDLPETARVVLALLDRAEELALPFPIRFCDAPLVEGAAPALATATAGGDLAAVAEAAEEAYRVRKTPPHHPPHLLGN
;
A
#
# COMPACT_ATOMS: atom_id res chain seq x y z
N MET A 1 5.13 0.11 25.32
CA MET A 1 5.73 1.05 24.33
C MET A 1 4.73 2.19 24.19
N PRO A 2 5.14 3.48 24.15
CA PRO A 2 4.19 4.53 23.79
C PRO A 2 3.60 4.18 22.43
N GLU A 3 2.31 4.41 22.26
CA GLU A 3 1.62 4.33 20.98
C GLU A 3 2.35 5.31 20.05
N ARG A 4 3.17 4.78 19.13
CA ARG A 4 3.88 5.61 18.16
C ARG A 4 2.89 5.85 17.04
N ASP A 5 2.52 7.11 16.83
CA ASP A 5 1.80 7.51 15.63
C ASP A 5 2.66 7.13 14.41
N ARG A 6 2.09 6.34 13.51
CA ARG A 6 2.74 5.84 12.29
C ARG A 6 1.86 6.15 11.09
N VAL A 7 2.47 6.15 9.90
CA VAL A 7 1.71 6.25 8.65
C VAL A 7 0.74 5.08 8.53
N GLY A 8 -0.53 5.36 8.32
CA GLY A 8 -1.56 4.36 8.06
C GLY A 8 -1.50 3.87 6.62
N ILE A 9 -1.88 2.62 6.37
CA ILE A 9 -1.92 2.03 5.03
C ILE A 9 -3.32 1.52 4.69
N VAL A 10 -3.80 1.85 3.50
CA VAL A 10 -5.04 1.30 2.95
C VAL A 10 -4.73 0.50 1.69
N LEU A 11 -5.05 -0.79 1.73
CA LEU A 11 -5.00 -1.70 0.59
C LEU A 11 -6.40 -1.79 -0.03
N VAL A 12 -6.55 -1.28 -1.25
CA VAL A 12 -7.82 -1.24 -1.97
C VAL A 12 -7.79 -2.22 -3.13
N CYS A 13 -8.69 -3.20 -3.10
CA CYS A 13 -8.83 -4.15 -4.22
C CYS A 13 -10.26 -4.14 -4.77
N ARG A 14 -10.44 -4.67 -5.98
CA ARG A 14 -11.77 -4.96 -6.52
C ARG A 14 -12.50 -5.99 -5.65
N SER A 15 -11.75 -6.89 -4.99
CA SER A 15 -12.24 -7.89 -4.06
C SER A 15 -11.67 -7.66 -2.66
N ARG A 16 -12.53 -7.54 -1.64
CA ARG A 16 -12.10 -7.46 -0.23
C ARG A 16 -11.27 -8.68 0.19
N ALA A 17 -11.57 -9.87 -0.35
CA ALA A 17 -10.81 -11.08 -0.05
C ALA A 17 -9.36 -11.00 -0.57
N LEU A 18 -9.14 -10.38 -1.74
CA LEU A 18 -7.80 -10.18 -2.28
C LEU A 18 -7.01 -9.15 -1.45
N ALA A 19 -7.66 -8.06 -1.05
CA ALA A 19 -7.05 -7.07 -0.16
C ALA A 19 -6.62 -7.73 1.16
N GLN A 20 -7.49 -8.56 1.75
CA GLN A 20 -7.19 -9.24 3.01
C GLN A 20 -6.06 -10.25 2.86
N ALA A 21 -6.06 -11.07 1.80
CA ALA A 21 -4.97 -12.01 1.54
C ALA A 21 -3.62 -11.31 1.37
N THR A 22 -3.61 -10.13 0.73
CA THR A 22 -2.39 -9.31 0.60
C THR A 22 -1.91 -8.79 1.96
N LEU A 23 -2.83 -8.33 2.81
CA LEU A 23 -2.53 -7.90 4.17
C LEU A 23 -1.94 -9.06 4.99
N ASP A 24 -2.60 -10.21 4.99
CA ASP A 24 -2.18 -11.39 5.76
C ASP A 24 -0.75 -11.82 5.36
N GLU A 25 -0.42 -11.79 4.07
CA GLU A 25 0.94 -12.04 3.56
C GLU A 25 1.94 -11.00 4.07
N CYS A 26 1.60 -9.71 4.00
CA CYS A 26 2.48 -8.64 4.49
C CYS A 26 2.77 -8.77 5.99
N ILE A 27 1.77 -9.14 6.79
CA ILE A 27 1.93 -9.39 8.23
C ILE A 27 2.82 -10.61 8.48
N GLY A 28 2.66 -11.68 7.69
CA GLY A 28 3.51 -12.87 7.77
C GLY A 28 5.01 -12.57 7.54
N LEU A 29 5.32 -11.56 6.73
CA LEU A 29 6.68 -11.09 6.44
C LEU A 29 7.28 -10.18 7.53
N LEU A 30 6.48 -9.75 8.53
CA LEU A 30 6.90 -8.87 9.63
C LEU A 30 6.89 -9.59 11.00
N PRO A 31 7.57 -10.75 11.16
CA PRO A 31 7.45 -11.54 12.38
C PRO A 31 8.01 -10.78 13.59
N GLY A 32 7.15 -10.63 14.61
CA GLY A 32 7.52 -10.04 15.91
C GLY A 32 7.45 -8.51 15.98
N ALA A 33 7.01 -7.83 14.91
CA ALA A 33 6.75 -6.40 14.92
C ALA A 33 5.28 -6.09 15.25
N ASP A 34 5.04 -4.98 15.96
CA ASP A 34 3.71 -4.35 16.04
C ASP A 34 3.49 -3.56 14.74
N PRO A 35 2.64 -4.04 13.80
CA PRO A 35 2.51 -3.42 12.49
C PRO A 35 1.98 -1.99 12.60
N ALA A 36 2.32 -1.13 11.63
CA ALA A 36 1.61 0.14 11.45
C ALA A 36 0.10 -0.09 11.17
N PRO A 37 -0.77 0.89 11.49
CA PRO A 37 -2.20 0.78 11.19
C PRO A 37 -2.42 0.46 9.72
N VAL A 38 -3.15 -0.60 9.44
CA VAL A 38 -3.38 -1.05 8.07
C VAL A 38 -4.78 -1.63 7.92
N ALA A 39 -5.43 -1.29 6.80
CA ALA A 39 -6.77 -1.76 6.47
C ALA A 39 -6.82 -2.32 5.05
N ALA A 40 -7.51 -3.45 4.90
CA ALA A 40 -7.80 -4.08 3.63
C ALA A 40 -9.29 -3.91 3.28
N VAL A 41 -9.59 -3.31 2.12
CA VAL A 41 -10.95 -3.01 1.71
C VAL A 41 -11.23 -3.29 0.24
N GLY A 42 -12.52 -3.42 -0.08
CA GLY A 42 -13.01 -3.33 -1.45
C GLY A 42 -12.98 -1.89 -1.96
N SER A 43 -13.18 -1.70 -3.27
CA SER A 43 -13.12 -0.39 -3.94
C SER A 43 -14.41 0.45 -3.83
N THR A 44 -15.24 0.25 -2.80
CA THR A 44 -16.43 1.12 -2.61
C THR A 44 -15.99 2.47 -2.03
N PRO A 45 -16.48 3.62 -2.55
CA PRO A 45 -16.14 4.94 -2.01
C PRO A 45 -16.23 5.04 -0.49
N THR A 46 -17.37 4.63 0.08
CA THR A 46 -17.60 4.66 1.53
C THR A 46 -16.64 3.76 2.30
N GLY A 47 -16.29 2.60 1.75
CA GLY A 47 -15.35 1.67 2.36
C GLY A 47 -13.92 2.23 2.39
N VAL A 48 -13.47 2.85 1.31
CA VAL A 48 -12.14 3.48 1.23
C VAL A 48 -12.03 4.65 2.19
N VAL A 49 -13.05 5.53 2.25
CA VAL A 49 -13.08 6.66 3.20
C VAL A 49 -13.04 6.17 4.65
N ALA A 50 -13.85 5.16 4.98
CA ALA A 50 -13.87 4.59 6.32
C ALA A 50 -12.53 3.96 6.70
N ALA A 51 -11.88 3.24 5.77
CA ALA A 51 -10.56 2.65 5.98
C ALA A 51 -9.49 3.70 6.22
N ALA A 52 -9.45 4.75 5.39
CA ALA A 52 -8.49 5.84 5.55
C ALA A 52 -8.59 6.48 6.94
N ARG A 53 -9.81 6.75 7.42
CA ARG A 53 -10.04 7.29 8.77
C ARG A 53 -9.66 6.31 9.88
N ALA A 54 -9.88 5.01 9.66
CA ALA A 54 -9.60 3.99 10.67
C ALA A 54 -8.09 3.75 10.89
N VAL A 55 -7.26 4.02 9.87
CA VAL A 55 -5.80 3.86 9.95
C VAL A 55 -5.06 5.17 10.25
N ASP A 56 -5.78 6.29 10.30
CA ASP A 56 -5.17 7.59 10.54
C ASP A 56 -4.77 7.77 12.00
N GLN A 57 -3.48 8.01 12.22
CA GLN A 57 -2.90 8.39 13.51
C GLN A 57 -2.34 9.82 13.49
N GLY A 58 -2.68 10.63 12.49
CA GLY A 58 -2.24 12.03 12.37
C GLY A 58 -0.88 12.24 11.70
N VAL A 59 -0.20 11.16 11.26
CA VAL A 59 1.08 11.22 10.50
C VAL A 59 0.84 11.18 8.99
N GLY A 60 -0.30 10.63 8.57
CA GLY A 60 -0.72 10.51 7.19
C GLY A 60 -1.09 9.09 6.77
N VAL A 61 -1.65 8.96 5.57
CA VAL A 61 -2.20 7.70 5.04
C VAL A 61 -1.69 7.43 3.62
N ALA A 62 -1.12 6.25 3.39
CA ALA A 62 -0.74 5.73 2.08
C ALA A 62 -1.84 4.78 1.55
N VAL A 63 -2.21 4.93 0.27
CA VAL A 63 -3.24 4.11 -0.37
C VAL A 63 -2.67 3.40 -1.59
N LEU A 64 -2.76 2.07 -1.63
CA LEU A 64 -2.34 1.22 -2.76
C LEU A 64 -3.56 0.54 -3.40
N CYS A 65 -3.50 0.26 -4.70
CA CYS A 65 -4.59 -0.36 -5.47
C CYS A 65 -4.13 -1.57 -6.29
N ASP A 66 -5.00 -2.55 -6.50
CA ASP A 66 -4.75 -3.72 -7.36
C ASP A 66 -4.77 -3.40 -8.86
N LEU A 67 -5.70 -2.55 -9.29
CA LEU A 67 -6.07 -2.40 -10.70
C LEU A 67 -6.30 -0.92 -11.07
N PRO A 68 -6.17 -0.56 -12.35
CA PRO A 68 -6.43 0.82 -12.79
C PRO A 68 -7.85 1.31 -12.48
N GLU A 69 -8.88 0.47 -12.52
CA GLU A 69 -10.24 0.87 -12.16
C GLU A 69 -10.42 1.17 -10.67
N THR A 70 -9.70 0.47 -9.78
CA THR A 70 -9.75 0.75 -8.34
C THR A 70 -8.95 2.00 -8.01
N ALA A 71 -7.80 2.20 -8.67
CA ALA A 71 -7.02 3.42 -8.60
C ALA A 71 -7.84 4.66 -9.01
N ARG A 72 -8.62 4.59 -10.10
CA ARG A 72 -9.50 5.71 -10.51
C ARG A 72 -10.54 6.08 -9.45
N VAL A 73 -11.10 5.09 -8.74
CA VAL A 73 -12.02 5.37 -7.62
C VAL A 73 -11.29 6.12 -6.52
N VAL A 74 -10.09 5.67 -6.12
CA VAL A 74 -9.30 6.33 -5.08
C VAL A 74 -8.92 7.75 -5.49
N LEU A 75 -8.40 7.96 -6.69
CA LEU A 75 -8.02 9.28 -7.20
C LEU A 75 -9.20 10.26 -7.19
N ALA A 76 -10.40 9.81 -7.61
CA ALA A 76 -11.60 10.64 -7.55
C ALA A 76 -12.04 11.00 -6.11
N LEU A 77 -11.69 10.19 -5.11
CA LEU A 77 -11.89 10.54 -3.69
C LEU A 77 -10.85 11.55 -3.22
N LEU A 78 -9.59 11.41 -3.64
CA LEU A 78 -8.51 12.34 -3.30
C LEU A 78 -8.74 13.73 -3.88
N ASP A 79 -9.27 13.83 -5.10
CA ASP A 79 -9.69 15.10 -5.71
C ASP A 79 -10.77 15.83 -4.90
N ARG A 80 -11.48 15.08 -4.04
CA ARG A 80 -12.56 15.58 -3.17
C ARG A 80 -12.21 15.43 -1.69
N ALA A 81 -10.92 15.35 -1.36
CA ALA A 81 -10.46 15.03 -0.01
C ALA A 81 -10.99 15.99 1.07
N GLU A 82 -11.08 17.28 0.76
CA GLU A 82 -11.61 18.30 1.67
C GLU A 82 -13.12 18.12 1.91
N GLU A 83 -13.92 17.96 0.84
CA GLU A 83 -15.36 17.70 0.93
C GLU A 83 -15.68 16.44 1.74
N LEU A 84 -14.84 15.41 1.58
CA LEU A 84 -15.01 14.12 2.22
C LEU A 84 -14.33 14.05 3.59
N ALA A 85 -13.68 15.12 4.05
CA ALA A 85 -12.90 15.15 5.29
C ALA A 85 -11.99 13.91 5.41
N LEU A 86 -11.16 13.69 4.39
CA LEU A 86 -10.14 12.64 4.42
C LEU A 86 -8.98 13.05 5.34
N PRO A 87 -8.26 12.07 5.92
CA PRO A 87 -7.00 12.32 6.62
C PRO A 87 -6.03 13.19 5.81
N PHE A 88 -5.23 14.00 6.50
CA PHE A 88 -4.18 14.80 5.87
C PHE A 88 -2.85 14.63 6.61
N PRO A 89 -1.74 14.31 5.90
CA PRO A 89 -1.67 14.06 4.46
C PRO A 89 -2.19 12.66 4.07
N ILE A 90 -2.86 12.54 2.92
CA ILE A 90 -3.22 11.25 2.31
C ILE A 90 -2.65 11.19 0.89
N ARG A 91 -2.06 10.06 0.52
CA ARG A 91 -1.37 9.90 -0.77
C ARG A 91 -1.72 8.57 -1.43
N PHE A 92 -2.00 8.63 -2.72
CA PHE A 92 -2.00 7.45 -3.58
C PHE A 92 -0.56 7.05 -3.90
N CYS A 93 -0.24 5.78 -3.70
CA CYS A 93 1.06 5.18 -4.05
C CYS A 93 0.87 4.33 -5.30
N ASP A 94 1.44 4.77 -6.42
CA ASP A 94 1.32 4.06 -7.70
C ASP A 94 2.30 2.90 -7.70
N ALA A 95 1.83 1.71 -7.30
CA ALA A 95 2.67 0.53 -7.16
C ALA A 95 1.88 -0.75 -7.48
N PRO A 96 2.53 -1.80 -8.01
CA PRO A 96 1.95 -3.13 -8.03
C PRO A 96 1.61 -3.56 -6.59
N LEU A 97 0.34 -3.86 -6.33
CA LEU A 97 -0.20 -3.95 -4.98
C LEU A 97 0.62 -4.85 -4.04
N VAL A 98 0.80 -6.12 -4.38
CA VAL A 98 1.42 -7.10 -3.46
C VAL A 98 2.89 -6.76 -3.24
N GLU A 99 3.62 -6.49 -4.31
CA GLU A 99 5.03 -6.14 -4.26
C GLU A 99 5.30 -4.81 -3.53
N GLY A 100 4.40 -3.84 -3.63
CA GLY A 100 4.52 -2.54 -2.97
C GLY A 100 4.01 -2.53 -1.52
N ALA A 101 3.01 -3.36 -1.18
CA ALA A 101 2.39 -3.35 0.15
C ALA A 101 3.36 -3.79 1.26
N ALA A 102 4.16 -4.84 1.03
CA ALA A 102 5.10 -5.33 2.03
C ALA A 102 6.19 -4.31 2.41
N PRO A 103 6.94 -3.71 1.46
CA PRO A 103 7.93 -2.68 1.80
C PRO A 103 7.31 -1.39 2.35
N ALA A 104 6.11 -1.01 1.89
CA ALA A 104 5.37 0.12 2.47
C ALA A 104 5.03 -0.14 3.94
N LEU A 105 4.46 -1.31 4.27
CA LEU A 105 4.09 -1.68 5.64
C LEU A 105 5.30 -1.83 6.53
N ALA A 106 6.40 -2.41 6.04
CA ALA A 106 7.66 -2.48 6.77
C ALA A 106 8.19 -1.08 7.12
N THR A 107 8.18 -0.17 6.14
CA THR A 107 8.67 1.22 6.31
C THR A 107 7.81 2.01 7.28
N ALA A 108 6.48 1.91 7.15
CA ALA A 108 5.55 2.55 8.07
C ALA A 108 5.71 2.00 9.49
N THR A 109 5.85 0.68 9.63
CA THR A 109 6.07 -0.02 10.91
C THR A 109 7.37 0.44 11.58
N ALA A 110 8.42 0.68 10.80
CA ALA A 110 9.68 1.23 11.28
C ALA A 110 9.61 2.72 11.67
N GLY A 111 8.49 3.41 11.40
CA GLY A 111 8.28 4.83 11.69
C GLY A 111 8.73 5.77 10.58
N GLY A 112 8.83 5.29 9.33
CA GLY A 112 9.07 6.14 8.17
C GLY A 112 7.91 7.12 7.94
N ASP A 113 8.24 8.30 7.40
CA ASP A 113 7.23 9.29 7.02
C ASP A 113 6.48 8.87 5.74
N LEU A 114 5.43 9.63 5.38
CA LEU A 114 4.58 9.29 4.23
C LEU A 114 5.36 9.28 2.91
N ALA A 115 6.41 10.09 2.76
CA ALA A 115 7.22 10.12 1.55
C ALA A 115 8.07 8.84 1.44
N ALA A 116 8.73 8.43 2.53
CA ALA A 116 9.49 7.18 2.60
C ALA A 116 8.59 5.95 2.36
N VAL A 117 7.38 5.94 2.92
CA VAL A 117 6.40 4.86 2.70
C VAL A 117 5.98 4.77 1.24
N ALA A 118 5.70 5.91 0.61
CA ALA A 118 5.33 5.95 -0.81
C ALA A 118 6.50 5.51 -1.72
N GLU A 119 7.72 5.98 -1.44
CA GLU A 119 8.91 5.56 -2.19
C GLU A 119 9.16 4.06 -2.06
N ALA A 120 9.05 3.50 -0.85
CA ALA A 120 9.20 2.08 -0.61
C ALA A 120 8.16 1.24 -1.38
N ALA A 121 6.93 1.74 -1.52
CA ALA A 121 5.91 1.10 -2.36
C ALA A 121 6.27 1.17 -3.85
N GLU A 122 6.57 2.37 -4.35
CA GLU A 122 6.78 2.65 -5.78
C GLU A 122 8.06 1.99 -6.33
N GLU A 123 9.06 1.72 -5.47
CA GLU A 123 10.27 0.94 -5.82
C GLU A 123 9.94 -0.45 -6.38
N ALA A 124 8.76 -1.00 -6.06
CA ALA A 124 8.31 -2.29 -6.54
C ALA A 124 8.28 -2.40 -8.08
N TYR A 125 8.14 -1.29 -8.82
CA TYR A 125 8.25 -1.29 -10.28
C TYR A 125 9.62 -1.71 -10.82
N ARG A 126 10.67 -1.57 -10.00
CA ARG A 126 12.05 -1.92 -10.37
C ARG A 126 12.37 -3.39 -10.09
N VAL A 127 11.50 -4.11 -9.37
CA VAL A 127 11.72 -5.50 -8.98
C VAL A 127 11.50 -6.43 -10.17
N ARG A 128 12.56 -7.11 -10.60
CA ARG A 128 12.52 -8.13 -11.64
C ARG A 128 12.37 -9.51 -11.01
N LYS A 129 11.40 -10.29 -11.47
CA LYS A 129 11.24 -11.70 -11.04
C LYS A 129 12.25 -12.64 -11.68
N THR A 130 12.80 -12.25 -12.84
CA THR A 130 13.79 -13.03 -13.55
C THR A 130 15.20 -12.48 -13.29
N PRO A 131 16.16 -13.35 -12.92
CA PRO A 131 17.56 -12.99 -13.02
C PRO A 131 17.96 -12.83 -14.50
N PRO A 132 19.16 -12.31 -14.81
CA PRO A 132 19.71 -12.37 -16.16
C PRO A 132 19.69 -13.83 -16.67
N HIS A 133 18.77 -14.12 -17.58
CA HIS A 133 18.62 -15.45 -18.16
C HIS A 133 19.23 -15.43 -19.56
N HIS A 134 20.35 -16.12 -19.75
CA HIS A 134 20.96 -16.34 -21.07
C HIS A 134 20.39 -17.62 -21.66
N PRO A 135 19.58 -17.55 -22.73
CA PRO A 135 19.05 -18.75 -23.37
C PRO A 135 20.19 -19.57 -24.00
N PRO A 136 20.21 -20.91 -23.83
CA PRO A 136 21.32 -21.75 -24.27
C PRO A 136 21.56 -21.76 -25.80
N HIS A 137 20.60 -21.31 -26.60
CA HIS A 137 20.67 -21.31 -28.08
C HIS A 137 21.38 -20.08 -28.69
N LEU A 138 21.90 -19.15 -27.88
CA LEU A 138 22.72 -18.02 -28.35
C LEU A 138 24.23 -18.30 -28.32
N LEU A 139 24.65 -19.49 -27.89
CA LEU A 139 26.01 -19.98 -28.04
C LEU A 139 26.07 -20.84 -29.32
N GLY A 140 26.07 -20.17 -30.47
CA GLY A 140 26.36 -20.80 -31.74
C GLY A 140 27.82 -21.27 -31.79
N ASN A 141 28.03 -22.48 -32.34
CA ASN A 141 29.33 -22.94 -32.83
C ASN A 141 29.89 -22.01 -33.91
#